data_AF-G9K6M1-F1
#
_entry.id   AF-G9K6M1-F1
#
_cell.length_a   1.000
_cell.length_b   1.000
_cell.length_c   1.000
_cell.angle_alpha   90.00
_cell.angle_beta   90.00
_cell.angle_gamma   90.00
#
_symmetry.space_group_name_H-M   'P 1'
#
loop_
_entity.id
_entity.type
_entity.pdbx_description
1 polymer ?
#
loop_
_entity_poly.entity_id
_entity_poly.type
_entity_poly.pdbx_seq_one_letter_code
_entity_poly.pdbx_strand_id
1 'polypeptide(L)'
;QRARCSSRCLSLQITRISAFFQHFQNNGSLVWCRNHKQCSKCLEPCRESWDPRKQQCQSFCEPLFPKKNYECLTSCEFLKYVLSVKQGDCPAPEKASGFAAACVESCEADRECSGVKKCCSNGCGHTCQVPKTLYKGVPLKPRKELRFTELQSGQLEVKWSSKFNISIEPVIYVVQRRWNYGIHPSEDDATQWETVAQTTDERVQLTDIRPGRWYQFRVAAVNVHGTRGFTAPSKHFRSSKDPSAPPAPANLRLANSTINGDNTVTVAVVWDLPEEPDIPVHHYKVFWSWTVSSKSLVPTKKKRRKTTEGSRNSVLLDRLQPDCGYTVELQAIAYWGQTRLKGAKASLHFTAARAAGHKEQLGKTGKSVTHVQPPFQRRRPTRLLEIGAPFYQDNQLQVKVYWKKTEDPGVSRYHVQWLPEACAQNRSSAAEASSGITQDNYIILQDLSFSCKYKVTVQPTRPAGRLKAETVFFTTPPCSALKGKSHKPVSCPGEPGHVTAKVLAKPENLSASFVVQDANITAHFSWKMAKANLYQPMTGFQVTWAEVTTESRQNSLPNSIISRSQILPSDHYVLAVPNLRPSTLYRLEVQVLTAGGEGPATIKTFWTPDLTPPSAH
;
A
#
# COMPACT_ATOMS: atom_id res chain seq x y z
N GLN A 1 13.96 -16.12 15.22
CA GLN A 1 14.05 -17.48 15.82
C GLN A 1 14.85 -18.44 14.95
N ARG A 2 14.51 -18.64 13.66
CA ARG A 2 15.31 -19.46 12.72
C ARG A 2 16.80 -19.09 12.67
N ALA A 3 17.15 -17.81 12.63
CA ALA A 3 18.55 -17.36 12.73
C ALA A 3 19.27 -17.78 14.04
N ARG A 4 18.55 -17.93 15.16
CA ARG A 4 19.13 -18.46 16.42
C ARG A 4 19.44 -19.96 16.30
N CYS A 5 18.55 -20.71 15.64
CA CYS A 5 18.76 -22.12 15.30
C CYS A 5 20.01 -22.27 14.44
N SER A 6 20.16 -21.46 13.39
CA SER A 6 21.35 -21.46 12.54
C SER A 6 22.62 -21.07 13.31
N SER A 7 22.57 -20.05 14.17
CA SER A 7 23.69 -19.68 15.04
C SER A 7 24.12 -20.84 15.94
N ARG A 8 23.19 -21.53 16.60
CA ARG A 8 23.49 -22.72 17.43
C ARG A 8 24.20 -23.82 16.63
N CYS A 9 23.73 -24.09 15.41
CA CYS A 9 24.37 -25.08 14.55
C CYS A 9 25.82 -24.73 14.22
N LEU A 10 26.10 -23.44 13.99
CA LEU A 10 27.48 -22.96 13.81
C LEU A 10 28.30 -23.12 15.09
N SER A 11 27.76 -22.73 16.25
CA SER A 11 28.44 -22.85 17.55
C SER A 11 28.89 -24.28 17.85
N LEU A 12 28.01 -25.26 17.59
CA LEU A 12 28.27 -26.69 17.84
C LEU A 12 29.40 -27.26 16.99
N GLN A 13 29.67 -26.69 15.82
CA GLN A 13 30.76 -27.13 14.95
C GLN A 13 32.05 -26.34 15.22
N ILE A 14 31.95 -25.09 15.67
CA ILE A 14 33.11 -24.26 16.04
C ILE A 14 33.85 -24.84 17.25
N THR A 15 33.13 -25.33 18.26
CA THR A 15 33.73 -25.98 19.43
C THR A 15 34.44 -27.30 19.11
N ARG A 16 34.16 -27.91 17.94
CA ARG A 16 34.80 -29.16 17.49
C ARG A 16 36.03 -28.94 16.60
N ILE A 17 36.27 -27.73 16.06
CA ILE A 17 37.28 -27.45 15.01
C ILE A 17 38.28 -26.37 15.50
N SER A 18 38.62 -26.37 16.78
CA SER A 18 39.30 -25.28 17.51
C SER A 18 40.68 -24.82 16.99
N ALA A 19 41.26 -25.43 15.95
CA ALA A 19 42.56 -25.06 15.39
C ALA A 19 42.52 -24.23 14.08
N PHE A 20 41.42 -24.26 13.31
CA PHE A 20 41.37 -23.63 11.97
C PHE A 20 40.52 -22.35 11.88
N PHE A 21 39.86 -21.95 12.98
CA PHE A 21 38.73 -21.02 12.89
C PHE A 21 39.07 -19.53 13.08
N GLN A 22 40.26 -19.17 13.56
CA GLN A 22 40.66 -17.76 13.68
C GLN A 22 40.70 -17.04 12.32
N HIS A 23 40.89 -17.77 11.21
CA HIS A 23 40.84 -17.21 9.86
C HIS A 23 39.44 -17.14 9.22
N PHE A 24 38.42 -17.81 9.77
CA PHE A 24 37.08 -17.93 9.16
C PHE A 24 36.03 -16.98 9.74
N GLN A 25 36.37 -16.19 10.77
CA GLN A 25 35.42 -15.25 11.40
C GLN A 25 34.92 -14.15 10.44
N ASN A 26 35.51 -13.97 9.25
CA ASN A 26 35.21 -12.85 8.36
C ASN A 26 34.69 -13.19 6.96
N ASN A 27 34.52 -14.46 6.57
CA ASN A 27 33.94 -14.80 5.25
C ASN A 27 33.12 -16.10 5.29
N GLY A 28 31.79 -15.98 5.26
CA GLY A 28 30.89 -17.02 4.77
C GLY A 28 30.77 -18.28 5.62
N SER A 29 30.86 -18.21 6.96
CA SER A 29 30.72 -19.39 7.83
C SER A 29 29.35 -20.08 7.70
N LEU A 30 28.28 -19.33 7.43
CA LEU A 30 26.97 -19.91 7.10
C LEU A 30 26.98 -20.65 5.76
N VAL A 31 27.68 -20.12 4.75
CA VAL A 31 27.84 -20.77 3.43
C VAL A 31 28.65 -22.05 3.56
N TRP A 32 29.74 -22.03 4.33
CA TRP A 32 30.52 -23.22 4.66
C TRP A 32 29.65 -24.30 5.32
N CYS A 33 28.85 -23.93 6.32
CA CYS A 33 28.00 -24.88 7.04
C CYS A 33 26.95 -25.53 6.13
N ARG A 34 26.41 -24.80 5.14
CA ARG A 34 25.50 -25.37 4.13
C ARG A 34 26.17 -26.44 3.27
N ASN A 35 27.47 -26.32 3.02
CA ASN A 35 28.24 -27.27 2.21
C ASN A 35 28.87 -28.41 3.04
N HIS A 36 28.96 -28.25 4.37
CA HIS A 36 29.55 -29.24 5.26
C HIS A 36 28.58 -30.36 5.63
N LYS A 37 28.98 -31.62 5.43
CA LYS A 37 28.12 -32.83 5.54
C LYS A 37 27.34 -32.99 6.86
N GLN A 38 27.88 -32.53 7.99
CA GLN A 38 27.21 -32.62 9.30
C GLN A 38 26.51 -31.31 9.70
N CYS A 39 27.03 -30.17 9.23
CA CYS A 39 26.48 -28.87 9.61
C CYS A 39 25.20 -28.58 8.82
N SER A 40 25.15 -29.03 7.56
CA SER A 40 23.98 -28.91 6.70
C SER A 40 22.76 -29.63 7.29
N LYS A 41 22.94 -30.81 7.89
CA LYS A 41 21.89 -31.58 8.58
C LYS A 41 21.28 -30.80 9.74
N CYS A 42 22.10 -30.10 10.52
CA CYS A 42 21.65 -29.23 11.61
C CYS A 42 20.89 -28.01 11.08
N LEU A 43 21.25 -27.49 9.90
CA LEU A 43 20.60 -26.32 9.33
C LEU A 43 19.24 -26.61 8.69
N GLU A 44 18.92 -27.85 8.30
CA GLU A 44 17.68 -28.17 7.59
C GLU A 44 16.41 -27.70 8.33
N PRO A 45 16.22 -27.98 9.64
CA PRO A 45 15.07 -27.48 10.38
C PRO A 45 15.04 -25.95 10.49
N CYS A 46 16.20 -25.29 10.46
CA CYS A 46 16.30 -23.83 10.60
C CYS A 46 15.87 -23.06 9.34
N ARG A 47 15.64 -23.74 8.20
CA ARG A 47 15.26 -23.11 6.93
C ARG A 47 13.79 -22.67 6.90
N GLU A 48 13.45 -21.82 5.94
CA GLU A 48 12.12 -21.21 5.90
C GLU A 48 11.01 -22.13 5.37
N SER A 49 11.37 -23.20 4.68
CA SER A 49 10.47 -24.14 4.01
C SER A 49 9.67 -25.06 4.95
N TRP A 50 10.09 -25.21 6.20
CA TRP A 50 9.46 -26.13 7.15
C TRP A 50 8.66 -25.38 8.23
N ASP A 51 7.44 -25.85 8.52
CA ASP A 51 6.58 -25.32 9.59
C ASP A 51 6.64 -26.22 10.85
N PRO A 52 7.40 -25.82 11.88
CA PRO A 52 7.57 -26.60 13.10
C PRO A 52 6.29 -26.78 13.93
N ARG A 53 5.22 -26.03 13.65
CA ARG A 53 3.95 -26.13 14.40
C ARG A 53 3.06 -27.28 13.94
N LYS A 54 3.27 -27.80 12.74
CA LYS A 54 2.39 -28.81 12.12
C LYS A 54 2.95 -30.23 12.14
N GLN A 55 4.27 -30.39 12.27
CA GLN A 55 4.93 -31.68 12.09
C GLN A 55 5.86 -32.03 13.25
N GLN A 56 5.96 -33.32 13.57
CA GLN A 56 6.87 -33.82 14.58
C GLN A 56 8.32 -33.83 14.07
N CYS A 57 9.28 -33.57 14.95
CA CYS A 57 10.70 -33.52 14.56
C CYS A 57 11.19 -34.84 13.97
N GLN A 58 10.72 -35.97 14.53
CA GLN A 58 11.04 -37.31 14.06
C GLN A 58 10.60 -37.53 12.60
N SER A 59 9.34 -37.25 12.30
CA SER A 59 8.78 -37.45 10.95
C SER A 59 9.32 -36.48 9.90
N PHE A 60 9.93 -35.38 10.32
CA PHE A 60 10.65 -34.47 9.42
C PHE A 60 12.10 -34.95 9.15
N CYS A 61 12.83 -35.34 10.20
CA CYS A 61 14.26 -35.66 10.08
C CYS A 61 14.55 -37.09 9.59
N GLU A 62 13.69 -38.07 9.87
CA GLU A 62 13.90 -39.46 9.44
C GLU A 62 13.89 -39.66 7.91
N PRO A 63 12.94 -39.09 7.14
CA PRO A 63 12.94 -39.26 5.68
C PRO A 63 14.13 -38.56 5.01
N LEU A 64 14.58 -37.42 5.57
CA LEU A 64 15.70 -36.64 5.05
C LEU A 64 17.06 -37.26 5.39
N PHE A 65 17.18 -37.86 6.58
CA PHE A 65 18.43 -38.43 7.09
C PHE A 65 18.20 -39.81 7.73
N PRO A 66 18.08 -40.89 6.94
CA PRO A 66 17.80 -42.24 7.46
C PRO A 66 18.88 -42.79 8.39
N LYS A 67 20.11 -42.26 8.29
CA LYS A 67 21.26 -42.65 9.11
C LYS A 67 21.84 -41.41 9.81
N LYS A 68 21.97 -41.45 11.14
CA LYS A 68 22.53 -40.37 11.99
C LYS A 68 21.76 -39.03 11.84
N ASN A 69 20.48 -39.03 12.23
CA ASN A 69 19.59 -37.84 12.25
C ASN A 69 19.68 -36.98 13.52
N TYR A 70 20.53 -37.35 14.49
CA TYR A 70 20.61 -36.66 15.80
C TYR A 70 20.82 -35.14 15.68
N GLU A 71 21.65 -34.68 14.73
CA GLU A 71 21.92 -33.25 14.49
C GLU A 71 20.66 -32.50 14.01
N CYS A 72 19.85 -33.14 13.18
CA CYS A 72 18.58 -32.61 12.71
C CYS A 72 17.53 -32.61 13.84
N LEU A 73 17.45 -33.68 14.63
CA LEU A 73 16.49 -33.76 15.73
C LEU A 73 16.75 -32.70 16.80
N THR A 74 18.01 -32.56 17.25
CA THR A 74 18.36 -31.58 18.28
C THR A 74 18.13 -30.13 17.81
N SER A 75 18.42 -29.82 16.55
CA SER A 75 18.16 -28.49 15.98
C SER A 75 16.67 -28.22 15.76
N CYS A 76 15.91 -29.25 15.39
CA CYS A 76 14.46 -29.19 15.27
C CYS A 76 13.77 -28.92 16.61
N GLU A 77 14.12 -29.69 17.65
CA GLU A 77 13.60 -29.49 19.01
C GLU A 77 13.97 -28.13 19.56
N PHE A 78 15.20 -27.67 19.30
CA PHE A 78 15.61 -26.32 19.64
C PHE A 78 14.77 -25.27 18.95
N LEU A 79 14.50 -25.42 17.65
CA LEU A 79 13.67 -24.48 16.91
C LEU A 79 12.25 -24.43 17.49
N LYS A 80 11.65 -25.58 17.80
CA LYS A 80 10.36 -25.65 18.48
C LYS A 80 10.40 -24.92 19.82
N TYR A 81 11.42 -25.18 20.64
CA TYR A 81 11.61 -24.50 21.92
C TYR A 81 11.71 -22.98 21.77
N VAL A 82 12.57 -22.45 20.88
CA VAL A 82 12.74 -21.00 20.72
C VAL A 82 11.56 -20.30 20.04
N LEU A 83 10.63 -21.05 19.44
CA LEU A 83 9.37 -20.50 18.93
C LEU A 83 8.31 -20.38 20.01
N SER A 84 8.34 -21.26 21.01
CA SER A 84 7.42 -21.23 22.16
C SER A 84 7.91 -20.35 23.30
N VAL A 85 9.23 -20.18 23.45
CA VAL A 85 9.85 -19.47 24.57
C VAL A 85 10.49 -18.16 24.12
N LYS A 86 10.12 -17.06 24.78
CA LYS A 86 10.70 -15.74 24.61
C LYS A 86 12.07 -15.64 25.29
N GLN A 87 12.86 -14.67 24.83
CA GLN A 87 14.23 -14.44 25.28
C GLN A 87 14.30 -13.97 26.73
N GLY A 88 15.37 -14.37 27.43
CA GLY A 88 15.63 -14.05 28.83
C GLY A 88 15.01 -15.05 29.80
N ASP A 89 15.34 -14.89 31.08
CA ASP A 89 14.97 -15.84 32.14
C ASP A 89 13.83 -15.28 33.00
N CYS A 90 12.96 -16.16 33.50
CA CYS A 90 11.94 -15.74 34.46
C CYS A 90 12.59 -15.22 35.75
N PRO A 91 12.12 -14.10 36.32
CA PRO A 91 12.58 -13.67 37.62
C PRO A 91 12.19 -14.67 38.70
N ALA A 92 13.05 -14.82 39.72
CA ALA A 92 12.70 -15.57 40.93
C ALA A 92 11.36 -15.09 41.53
N PRO A 93 10.49 -16.02 41.97
CA PRO A 93 9.19 -15.71 42.56
C PRO A 93 9.22 -14.67 43.68
N GLU A 94 10.22 -14.71 44.58
CA GLU A 94 10.31 -13.76 45.70
C GLU A 94 10.56 -12.31 45.26
N LYS A 95 10.96 -12.11 44.01
CA LYS A 95 11.21 -10.79 43.42
C LYS A 95 10.02 -10.27 42.62
N ALA A 96 8.91 -11.01 42.57
CA ALA A 96 7.68 -10.54 41.96
C ALA A 96 7.03 -9.47 42.86
N SER A 97 6.54 -8.38 42.27
CA SER A 97 5.91 -7.28 43.00
C SER A 97 4.70 -6.74 42.25
N GLY A 98 3.71 -6.18 42.96
CA GLY A 98 2.48 -5.67 42.36
C GLY A 98 1.70 -6.78 41.65
N PHE A 99 1.18 -6.52 40.44
CA PHE A 99 0.44 -7.53 39.67
C PHE A 99 1.27 -8.79 39.35
N ALA A 100 2.61 -8.68 39.28
CA ALA A 100 3.46 -9.84 39.04
C ALA A 100 3.40 -10.86 40.19
N ALA A 101 3.10 -10.43 41.42
CA ALA A 101 2.98 -11.29 42.60
C ALA A 101 1.54 -11.77 42.86
N ALA A 102 0.57 -11.35 42.03
CA ALA A 102 -0.82 -11.73 42.21
C ALA A 102 -1.03 -13.24 42.00
N CYS A 103 -1.76 -13.89 42.89
CA CYS A 103 -2.04 -15.32 42.83
C CYS A 103 -3.13 -15.64 41.80
N VAL A 104 -2.81 -15.46 40.52
CA VAL A 104 -3.74 -15.63 39.39
C VAL A 104 -3.06 -16.37 38.25
N GLU A 105 -3.82 -17.19 37.55
CA GLU A 105 -3.42 -17.82 36.28
C GLU A 105 -3.77 -16.88 35.12
N SER A 106 -2.91 -15.91 34.86
CA SER A 106 -3.13 -14.90 33.81
C SER A 106 -2.53 -15.26 32.45
N CYS A 107 -1.70 -16.32 32.41
CA CYS A 107 -1.10 -16.85 31.20
C CYS A 107 -0.70 -18.31 31.41
N GLU A 108 -0.69 -19.10 30.34
CA GLU A 108 -0.14 -20.46 30.31
C GLU A 108 1.19 -20.50 29.53
N ALA A 109 1.36 -19.60 28.56
CA ALA A 109 2.53 -19.57 27.70
C ALA A 109 3.03 -18.15 27.38
N ASP A 110 4.33 -18.03 27.09
CA ASP A 110 4.98 -16.76 26.73
C ASP A 110 4.27 -16.02 25.59
N ARG A 111 3.61 -16.72 24.67
CA ARG A 111 2.89 -16.15 23.52
C ARG A 111 1.68 -15.30 23.91
N GLU A 112 1.06 -15.56 25.06
CA GLU A 112 -0.10 -14.80 25.56
C GLU A 112 0.32 -13.46 26.16
N CYS A 113 1.58 -13.35 26.57
CA CYS A 113 2.12 -12.10 27.09
C CYS A 113 2.45 -11.11 25.96
N SER A 114 2.21 -9.82 26.18
CA SER A 114 2.54 -8.77 25.20
C SER A 114 4.04 -8.44 25.17
N GLY A 115 4.55 -8.09 23.99
CA GLY A 115 5.94 -7.67 23.80
C GLY A 115 6.97 -8.72 24.24
N VAL A 116 7.96 -8.29 25.04
CA VAL A 116 9.05 -9.16 25.53
C VAL A 116 8.73 -9.87 26.85
N LYS A 117 7.55 -9.65 27.43
CA LYS A 117 7.16 -10.27 28.70
C LYS A 117 7.00 -11.77 28.55
N LYS A 118 7.42 -12.52 29.58
CA LYS A 118 7.33 -13.97 29.68
C LYS A 118 6.23 -14.37 30.65
N CYS A 119 5.64 -15.54 30.42
CA CYS A 119 4.74 -16.15 31.38
C CYS A 119 5.58 -16.85 32.45
N CYS A 120 5.55 -16.32 33.67
CA CYS A 120 6.43 -16.76 34.74
C CYS A 120 5.61 -17.11 35.98
N SER A 121 5.95 -18.23 36.60
CA SER A 121 5.41 -18.57 37.91
C SER A 121 5.89 -17.57 38.96
N ASN A 122 4.97 -17.15 39.84
CA ASN A 122 5.27 -16.31 40.99
C ASN A 122 5.13 -17.06 42.32
N GLY A 123 5.12 -18.40 42.28
CA GLY A 123 5.04 -19.26 43.46
C GLY A 123 3.64 -19.81 43.76
N CYS A 124 2.58 -19.16 43.27
CA CYS A 124 1.21 -19.67 43.43
C CYS A 124 0.32 -19.53 42.18
N GLY A 125 0.73 -18.74 41.18
CA GLY A 125 0.12 -18.69 39.85
C GLY A 125 1.12 -18.27 38.76
N HIS A 126 0.62 -17.93 37.57
CA HIS A 126 1.44 -17.46 36.44
C HIS A 126 1.04 -16.06 35.97
N THR A 127 2.05 -15.19 35.89
CA THR A 127 1.88 -13.81 35.46
C THR A 127 2.85 -13.40 34.37
N CYS A 128 2.43 -12.44 33.53
CA CYS A 128 3.28 -11.88 32.48
C CYS A 128 4.32 -10.92 33.06
N GLN A 129 5.56 -11.38 33.19
CA GLN A 129 6.65 -10.67 33.85
C GLN A 129 7.76 -10.24 32.86
N VAL A 130 8.50 -9.19 33.21
CA VAL A 130 9.66 -8.76 32.42
C VAL A 130 10.83 -9.73 32.70
N PRO A 131 11.42 -10.36 31.67
CA PRO A 131 12.50 -11.31 31.87
C PRO A 131 13.77 -10.64 32.42
N LYS A 132 14.48 -11.37 33.28
CA LYS A 132 15.87 -11.05 33.64
C LYS A 132 16.78 -11.42 32.48
N THR A 133 18.03 -10.94 32.54
CA THR A 133 19.14 -11.34 31.63
C THR A 133 18.84 -11.24 30.13
N LEU A 134 17.86 -10.41 29.73
CA LEU A 134 17.38 -10.31 28.33
C LEU A 134 18.51 -10.12 27.30
N TYR A 135 19.58 -9.41 27.66
CA TYR A 135 20.70 -9.11 26.76
C TYR A 135 22.00 -9.83 27.12
N LYS A 136 21.98 -10.79 28.06
CA LYS A 136 23.17 -11.55 28.46
C LYS A 136 23.65 -12.39 27.28
N GLY A 137 24.88 -12.16 26.82
CA GLY A 137 25.46 -12.86 25.67
C GLY A 137 24.83 -12.51 24.32
N VAL A 138 23.91 -11.54 24.23
CA VAL A 138 23.22 -11.17 22.97
C VAL A 138 24.05 -10.13 22.21
N PRO A 139 24.18 -10.22 20.87
CA PRO A 139 24.96 -9.27 20.07
C PRO A 139 24.36 -7.86 20.10
N LEU A 140 25.22 -6.85 19.91
CA LEU A 140 24.79 -5.47 19.78
C LEU A 140 24.08 -5.25 18.43
N LYS A 141 23.16 -4.29 18.40
CA LYS A 141 22.59 -3.83 17.13
C LYS A 141 23.72 -3.19 16.31
N PRO A 142 23.79 -3.43 14.99
CA PRO A 142 24.71 -2.71 14.11
C PRO A 142 24.55 -1.19 14.27
N ARG A 143 25.66 -0.45 14.43
CA ARG A 143 25.62 0.99 14.81
C ARG A 143 25.72 1.96 13.64
N LYS A 144 26.39 1.59 12.55
CA LYS A 144 26.60 2.49 11.40
C LYS A 144 25.36 2.48 10.50
N GLU A 145 24.95 3.67 10.02
CA GLU A 145 23.95 3.76 8.95
C GLU A 145 24.34 2.82 7.80
N LEU A 146 23.33 2.10 7.29
CA LEU A 146 23.47 1.16 6.19
C LEU A 146 24.04 1.89 4.96
N ARG A 147 25.08 1.32 4.36
CA ARG A 147 25.70 1.84 3.15
C ARG A 147 25.22 1.04 1.95
N PHE A 148 24.85 1.75 0.91
CA PHE A 148 24.31 1.20 -0.33
C PHE A 148 25.30 1.49 -1.47
N THR A 149 25.74 0.44 -2.16
CA THR A 149 26.59 0.55 -3.34
C THR A 149 25.92 -0.22 -4.48
N GLU A 150 25.46 0.50 -5.50
CA GLU A 150 24.91 -0.14 -6.70
C GLU A 150 26.05 -0.53 -7.65
N LEU A 151 26.20 -1.82 -7.91
CA LEU A 151 27.21 -2.37 -8.80
C LEU A 151 26.79 -2.15 -10.26
N GLN A 152 27.76 -2.07 -11.18
CA GLN A 152 27.49 -1.93 -12.61
C GLN A 152 26.58 -3.04 -13.16
N SER A 153 26.71 -4.25 -12.60
CA SER A 153 25.85 -5.41 -12.89
C SER A 153 24.37 -5.19 -12.56
N GLY A 154 24.00 -4.15 -11.80
CA GLY A 154 22.64 -3.88 -11.33
C GLY A 154 22.29 -4.48 -9.98
N GLN A 155 23.26 -5.13 -9.34
CA GLN A 155 23.09 -5.67 -8.00
C GLN A 155 23.35 -4.57 -6.96
N LEU A 156 22.61 -4.61 -5.86
CA LEU A 156 22.79 -3.70 -4.74
C LEU A 156 23.61 -4.38 -3.65
N GLU A 157 24.77 -3.83 -3.32
CA GLU A 157 25.51 -4.21 -2.12
C GLU A 157 25.04 -3.34 -0.94
N VAL A 158 24.54 -3.99 0.10
CA VAL A 158 24.18 -3.36 1.37
C VAL A 158 25.22 -3.76 2.42
N LYS A 159 25.89 -2.77 3.02
CA LYS A 159 26.96 -2.97 4.01
C LYS A 159 26.63 -2.28 5.33
N TRP A 160 26.88 -2.97 6.45
CA TRP A 160 26.79 -2.42 7.81
C TRP A 160 28.14 -2.58 8.53
N SER A 161 28.20 -2.13 9.78
CA SER A 161 29.39 -2.32 10.61
C SER A 161 29.00 -2.66 12.04
N SER A 162 29.62 -3.72 12.56
CA SER A 162 29.44 -4.20 13.93
C SER A 162 30.78 -4.14 14.69
N LYS A 163 31.29 -2.92 14.90
CA LYS A 163 32.61 -2.66 15.53
C LYS A 163 32.77 -3.19 16.97
N PHE A 164 31.70 -3.69 17.59
CA PHE A 164 31.70 -4.24 18.94
C PHE A 164 30.97 -5.59 18.94
N ASN A 165 31.56 -6.60 18.30
CA ASN A 165 31.09 -7.98 18.42
C ASN A 165 31.53 -8.54 19.78
N ILE A 166 30.77 -8.24 20.84
CA ILE A 166 31.01 -8.74 22.22
C ILE A 166 30.58 -10.22 22.36
N SER A 167 30.14 -10.86 21.28
CA SER A 167 29.64 -12.24 21.30
C SER A 167 30.75 -13.20 20.88
N ILE A 168 31.11 -14.13 21.76
CA ILE A 168 31.95 -15.29 21.46
C ILE A 168 31.22 -16.23 20.47
N GLU A 169 29.88 -16.19 20.49
CA GLU A 169 29.01 -17.00 19.63
C GLU A 169 28.85 -16.41 18.22
N PRO A 170 28.67 -17.25 17.18
CA PRO A 170 28.45 -16.82 15.80
C PRO A 170 27.21 -15.94 15.65
N VAL A 171 27.40 -14.78 15.03
CA VAL A 171 26.33 -13.82 14.77
C VAL A 171 25.81 -14.00 13.35
N ILE A 172 24.50 -14.22 13.24
CA ILE A 172 23.75 -14.17 11.99
C ILE A 172 23.09 -12.81 11.86
N TYR A 173 23.37 -12.10 10.78
CA TYR A 173 22.66 -10.90 10.38
C TYR A 173 21.44 -11.25 9.55
N VAL A 174 20.27 -10.78 10.00
CA VAL A 174 19.01 -10.89 9.28
C VAL A 174 18.72 -9.54 8.66
N VAL A 175 18.67 -9.50 7.33
CA VAL A 175 18.38 -8.30 6.55
C VAL A 175 16.93 -8.35 6.09
N GLN A 176 16.17 -7.31 6.42
CA GLN A 176 14.82 -7.13 5.95
C GLN A 176 14.70 -5.92 5.03
N ARG A 177 13.78 -6.02 4.08
CA ARG A 177 13.48 -5.00 3.07
C ARG A 177 11.98 -4.72 3.06
N ARG A 178 11.61 -3.47 2.86
CA ARG A 178 10.28 -3.08 2.39
C ARG A 178 10.42 -2.06 1.26
N TRP A 179 9.36 -1.87 0.48
CA TRP A 179 9.39 -0.93 -0.63
C TRP A 179 8.03 -0.33 -0.97
N ASN A 180 8.03 0.84 -1.61
CA ASN A 180 6.83 1.49 -2.13
C ASN A 180 7.06 2.04 -3.55
N TYR A 181 5.98 2.20 -4.31
CA TYR A 181 5.98 2.95 -5.57
C TYR A 181 5.80 4.45 -5.31
N GLY A 182 6.28 5.28 -6.23
CA GLY A 182 5.99 6.71 -6.23
C GLY A 182 7.20 7.58 -6.59
N ILE A 183 6.93 8.87 -6.77
CA ILE A 183 7.98 9.88 -6.94
C ILE A 183 8.63 10.28 -5.60
N HIS A 184 7.94 10.02 -4.49
CA HIS A 184 8.42 10.27 -3.13
C HIS A 184 8.35 8.99 -2.29
N PRO A 185 9.23 8.84 -1.30
CA PRO A 185 9.12 7.77 -0.32
C PRO A 185 7.84 7.94 0.53
N SER A 186 7.14 6.83 0.79
CA SER A 186 5.91 6.79 1.60
C SER A 186 5.95 5.56 2.48
N GLU A 187 5.89 5.74 3.80
CA GLU A 187 5.87 4.62 4.73
C GLU A 187 4.50 3.94 4.83
N ASP A 188 3.43 4.69 4.57
CA ASP A 188 2.04 4.21 4.61
C ASP A 188 1.73 3.29 3.41
N ASP A 189 2.31 3.60 2.25
CA ASP A 189 2.16 2.80 1.03
C ASP A 189 3.22 1.68 0.91
N ALA A 190 4.08 1.53 1.92
CA ALA A 190 5.15 0.55 1.88
C ALA A 190 4.64 -0.87 2.14
N THR A 191 5.25 -1.82 1.43
CA THR A 191 5.01 -3.24 1.67
C THR A 191 5.40 -3.66 3.09
N GLN A 192 4.90 -4.82 3.52
CA GLN A 192 5.35 -5.41 4.77
C GLN A 192 6.84 -5.78 4.69
N TRP A 193 7.50 -5.81 5.85
CA TRP A 193 8.91 -6.17 5.94
C TRP A 193 9.13 -7.64 5.54
N GLU A 194 9.91 -7.84 4.49
CA GLU A 194 10.31 -9.14 3.96
C GLU A 194 11.76 -9.45 4.33
N THR A 195 12.06 -10.69 4.71
CA THR A 195 13.44 -11.13 4.96
C THR A 195 14.10 -11.48 3.64
N VAL A 196 15.09 -10.68 3.23
CA VAL A 196 15.79 -10.87 1.94
C VAL A 196 17.07 -11.69 2.07
N ALA A 197 17.69 -11.69 3.25
CA ALA A 197 18.91 -12.45 3.47
C ALA A 197 19.17 -12.79 4.95
N GLN A 198 19.86 -13.90 5.14
CA GLN A 198 20.50 -14.28 6.40
C GLN A 198 21.96 -14.61 6.10
N THR A 199 22.89 -13.86 6.69
CA THR A 199 24.34 -13.98 6.42
C THR A 199 25.15 -13.78 7.69
N THR A 200 26.38 -14.30 7.71
CA THR A 200 27.38 -14.04 8.76
C THR A 200 28.26 -12.85 8.42
N ASP A 201 28.24 -12.42 7.17
CA ASP A 201 29.07 -11.32 6.68
C ASP A 201 28.42 -9.97 6.99
N GLU A 202 29.23 -8.91 7.12
CA GLU A 202 28.71 -7.54 7.34
C GLU A 202 28.18 -6.87 6.05
N ARG A 203 27.96 -7.66 5.00
CA ARG A 203 27.45 -7.22 3.71
C ARG A 203 26.53 -8.26 3.08
N VAL A 204 25.62 -7.81 2.23
CA VAL A 204 24.81 -8.65 1.36
C VAL A 204 24.72 -8.04 -0.03
N GLN A 205 24.75 -8.87 -1.06
CA GLN A 205 24.48 -8.47 -2.44
C GLN A 205 23.09 -8.95 -2.84
N LEU A 206 22.21 -8.01 -3.19
CA LEU A 206 20.84 -8.25 -3.59
C LEU A 206 20.72 -8.09 -5.11
N THR A 207 20.17 -9.11 -5.76
CA THR A 207 20.00 -9.16 -7.23
C THR A 207 18.62 -8.73 -7.70
N ASP A 208 17.65 -8.69 -6.79
CA ASP A 208 16.22 -8.47 -7.05
C ASP A 208 15.79 -7.02 -6.77
N ILE A 209 16.72 -6.08 -6.94
CA ILE A 209 16.45 -4.65 -6.82
C ILE A 209 15.96 -4.11 -8.15
N ARG A 210 14.73 -3.58 -8.15
CA ARG A 210 14.07 -3.04 -9.33
C ARG A 210 14.12 -1.51 -9.32
N PRO A 211 14.42 -0.89 -10.47
CA PRO A 211 14.27 0.55 -10.60
C PRO A 211 12.80 0.97 -10.45
N GLY A 212 12.56 2.23 -10.07
CA GLY A 212 11.20 2.76 -9.90
C GLY A 212 10.57 2.54 -8.53
N ARG A 213 11.27 1.83 -7.62
CA ARG A 213 10.84 1.58 -6.24
C ARG A 213 11.72 2.34 -5.25
N TRP A 214 11.10 2.79 -4.16
CA TRP A 214 11.81 3.27 -2.98
C TRP A 214 11.95 2.11 -2.00
N TYR A 215 13.18 1.79 -1.62
CA TYR A 215 13.50 0.69 -0.71
C TYR A 215 13.91 1.23 0.66
N GLN A 216 13.52 0.51 1.70
CA GLN A 216 14.09 0.67 3.03
C GLN A 216 14.58 -0.68 3.55
N PHE A 217 15.67 -0.64 4.29
CA PHE A 217 16.32 -1.82 4.85
C PHE A 217 16.45 -1.68 6.37
N ARG A 218 16.42 -2.82 7.06
CA ARG A 218 16.79 -2.91 8.48
C ARG A 218 17.52 -4.20 8.74
N VAL A 219 18.46 -4.18 9.68
CA VAL A 219 19.30 -5.35 9.98
C VAL A 219 19.17 -5.69 11.46
N ALA A 220 19.08 -6.98 11.78
CA ALA A 220 19.18 -7.48 13.14
C ALA A 220 20.39 -8.40 13.27
N ALA A 221 21.15 -8.24 14.34
CA ALA A 221 22.17 -9.21 14.74
C ALA A 221 21.52 -10.26 15.66
N VAL A 222 21.74 -11.55 15.36
CA VAL A 222 21.10 -12.67 16.06
C VAL A 222 22.15 -13.73 16.37
N ASN A 223 22.21 -14.21 17.61
CA ASN A 223 22.97 -15.40 17.97
C ASN A 223 22.10 -16.43 18.72
N VAL A 224 22.69 -17.50 19.25
CA VAL A 224 21.98 -18.54 20.02
C VAL A 224 21.18 -17.96 21.21
N HIS A 225 21.75 -16.97 21.91
CA HIS A 225 21.11 -16.30 23.05
C HIS A 225 19.96 -15.39 22.64
N GLY A 226 20.00 -14.83 21.43
CA GLY A 226 18.87 -14.12 20.83
C GLY A 226 19.28 -12.86 20.09
N THR A 227 18.44 -11.82 20.17
CA THR A 227 18.64 -10.55 19.45
C THR A 227 18.20 -9.36 20.27
N ARG A 228 18.81 -8.19 20.02
CA ARG A 228 18.31 -6.89 20.51
C ARG A 228 17.20 -6.31 19.62
N GLY A 229 16.85 -7.00 18.53
CA GLY A 229 15.91 -6.54 17.51
C GLY A 229 16.59 -5.81 16.35
N PHE A 230 15.79 -5.37 15.39
CA PHE A 230 16.27 -4.65 14.21
C PHE A 230 16.82 -3.25 14.56
N THR A 231 17.70 -2.75 13.70
CA THR A 231 18.06 -1.34 13.62
C THR A 231 16.84 -0.48 13.30
N ALA A 232 16.95 0.83 13.50
CA ALA A 232 16.02 1.76 12.87
C ALA A 232 16.00 1.53 11.34
N PRO A 233 14.85 1.75 10.67
CA PRO A 233 14.78 1.72 9.21
C PRO A 233 15.86 2.61 8.59
N SER A 234 16.47 2.15 7.50
CA SER A 234 17.46 2.93 6.76
C SER A 234 16.83 4.17 6.13
N LYS A 235 17.69 5.09 5.69
CA LYS A 235 17.31 6.08 4.67
C LYS A 235 16.78 5.35 3.43
N HIS A 236 15.86 6.00 2.73
CA HIS A 236 15.27 5.45 1.51
C HIS A 236 16.36 5.33 0.43
N PHE A 237 16.45 4.15 -0.16
CA PHE A 237 17.32 3.85 -1.29
C PHE A 237 16.48 3.79 -2.57
N ARG A 238 16.99 4.34 -3.67
CA ARG A 238 16.41 4.23 -5.00
C ARG A 238 17.53 3.95 -5.98
N SER A 239 17.33 2.97 -6.86
CA SER A 239 18.29 2.66 -7.91
C SER A 239 18.53 3.89 -8.80
N SER A 240 19.77 4.03 -9.26
CA SER A 240 20.19 5.04 -10.24
C SER A 240 19.81 4.66 -11.66
N LYS A 241 19.49 3.38 -11.91
CA LYS A 241 19.07 2.90 -13.22
C LYS A 241 17.67 3.40 -13.55
N ASP A 242 17.43 3.63 -14.84
CA ASP A 242 16.08 3.89 -15.32
C ASP A 242 15.27 2.59 -15.41
N PRO A 243 13.97 2.63 -15.07
CA PRO A 243 13.10 1.48 -15.15
C PRO A 243 12.83 1.03 -16.57
N SER A 244 12.69 -0.28 -16.73
CA SER A 244 12.41 -0.89 -18.03
C SER A 244 10.95 -0.69 -18.43
N ALA A 245 10.70 -0.75 -19.73
CA ALA A 245 9.32 -0.79 -20.22
C ALA A 245 8.60 -2.05 -19.71
N PRO A 246 7.28 -1.97 -19.44
CA PRO A 246 6.55 -3.13 -18.92
C PRO A 246 6.67 -4.34 -19.87
N PRO A 247 6.84 -5.56 -19.32
CA PRO A 247 6.88 -6.77 -20.12
C PRO A 247 5.57 -6.98 -20.90
N ALA A 248 5.68 -7.71 -22.02
CA ALA A 248 4.50 -8.08 -22.81
C ALA A 248 3.54 -8.94 -21.96
N PRO A 249 2.23 -8.73 -22.07
CA PRO A 249 1.25 -9.59 -21.40
C PRO A 249 1.39 -11.06 -21.82
N ALA A 250 1.35 -11.97 -20.86
CA ALA A 250 1.52 -13.39 -21.10
C ALA A 250 0.17 -14.08 -21.37
N ASN A 251 0.20 -15.24 -22.03
CA ASN A 251 -0.95 -16.14 -22.19
C ASN A 251 -2.25 -15.46 -22.69
N LEU A 252 -2.13 -14.70 -23.78
CA LEU A 252 -3.30 -14.09 -24.42
C LEU A 252 -4.27 -15.17 -24.90
N ARG A 253 -5.47 -15.24 -24.32
CA ARG A 253 -6.47 -16.27 -24.60
C ARG A 253 -7.88 -15.70 -24.78
N LEU A 254 -8.71 -16.44 -25.50
CA LEU A 254 -10.14 -16.17 -25.57
C LEU A 254 -10.84 -16.82 -24.38
N ALA A 255 -11.81 -16.14 -23.77
CA ALA A 255 -12.63 -16.70 -22.71
C ALA A 255 -14.05 -16.97 -23.22
N ASN A 256 -14.89 -15.94 -23.27
CA ASN A 256 -16.31 -16.07 -23.61
C ASN A 256 -16.60 -15.39 -24.94
N SER A 257 -17.42 -16.03 -25.77
CA SER A 257 -17.97 -15.43 -27.00
C SER A 257 -19.50 -15.37 -26.90
N THR A 258 -20.08 -14.19 -27.02
CA THR A 258 -21.54 -14.00 -27.08
C THR A 258 -21.93 -13.47 -28.44
N ILE A 259 -23.05 -13.97 -28.99
CA ILE A 259 -23.63 -13.44 -30.22
C ILE A 259 -24.75 -12.48 -29.82
N ASN A 260 -24.64 -11.24 -30.28
CA ASN A 260 -25.67 -10.22 -30.06
C ASN A 260 -26.79 -10.41 -31.10
N GLY A 261 -28.01 -9.99 -30.77
CA GLY A 261 -29.18 -10.06 -31.67
C GLY A 261 -28.95 -9.41 -33.05
N ASP A 262 -28.00 -8.49 -33.15
CA ASP A 262 -27.60 -7.81 -34.39
C ASP A 262 -26.67 -8.65 -35.30
N ASN A 263 -26.59 -9.97 -35.08
CA ASN A 263 -25.70 -10.90 -35.79
C ASN A 263 -24.21 -10.53 -35.66
N THR A 264 -23.84 -9.82 -34.60
CA THR A 264 -22.45 -9.47 -34.27
C THR A 264 -21.93 -10.32 -33.11
N VAL A 265 -20.66 -10.66 -33.14
CA VAL A 265 -20.00 -11.44 -32.08
C VAL A 265 -19.27 -10.49 -31.13
N THR A 266 -19.40 -10.73 -29.83
CA THR A 266 -18.60 -10.12 -28.77
C THR A 266 -17.68 -11.19 -28.21
N VAL A 267 -16.37 -10.93 -28.18
CA VAL A 267 -15.38 -11.88 -27.68
C VAL A 267 -14.61 -11.28 -26.51
N ALA A 268 -14.51 -12.01 -25.40
CA ALA A 268 -13.67 -11.65 -24.27
C ALA A 268 -12.25 -12.18 -24.48
N VAL A 269 -11.27 -11.27 -24.43
CA VAL A 269 -9.85 -11.59 -24.45
C VAL A 269 -9.30 -11.40 -23.04
N VAL A 270 -8.61 -12.42 -22.54
CA VAL A 270 -8.02 -12.48 -21.19
C VAL A 270 -6.52 -12.70 -21.34
N TRP A 271 -5.74 -12.12 -20.43
CA TRP A 271 -4.30 -12.29 -20.38
C TRP A 271 -3.81 -12.43 -18.95
N ASP A 272 -2.62 -13.00 -18.79
CA ASP A 272 -1.96 -13.08 -17.50
C ASP A 272 -1.13 -11.80 -17.28
N LEU A 273 -1.26 -11.24 -16.07
CA LEU A 273 -0.46 -10.11 -15.62
C LEU A 273 0.99 -10.58 -15.45
N PRO A 274 1.97 -9.86 -16.00
CA PRO A 274 3.36 -10.27 -15.89
C PRO A 274 3.87 -10.21 -14.44
N GLU A 275 4.87 -11.04 -14.14
CA GLU A 275 5.49 -11.14 -12.82
C GLU A 275 6.20 -9.82 -12.47
N GLU A 276 5.60 -9.08 -11.54
CA GLU A 276 5.99 -7.77 -11.00
C GLU A 276 6.78 -6.85 -11.95
N PRO A 277 6.14 -5.89 -12.65
CA PRO A 277 6.87 -4.93 -13.46
C PRO A 277 7.69 -3.95 -12.59
N ASP A 278 8.73 -3.34 -13.18
CA ASP A 278 9.53 -2.28 -12.53
C ASP A 278 8.67 -1.07 -12.15
N ILE A 279 7.68 -0.76 -12.99
CA ILE A 279 6.70 0.31 -12.78
C ILE A 279 5.30 -0.24 -13.03
N PRO A 280 4.29 0.16 -12.24
CA PRO A 280 2.91 -0.21 -12.49
C PRO A 280 2.46 0.13 -13.91
N VAL A 281 1.76 -0.82 -14.54
CA VAL A 281 1.10 -0.58 -15.82
C VAL A 281 0.00 0.43 -15.60
N HIS A 282 0.02 1.53 -16.35
CA HIS A 282 -1.04 2.53 -16.30
C HIS A 282 -2.26 2.08 -17.11
N HIS A 283 -2.03 1.56 -18.32
CA HIS A 283 -3.09 1.09 -19.21
C HIS A 283 -2.57 0.10 -20.25
N TYR A 284 -3.47 -0.74 -20.78
CA TYR A 284 -3.21 -1.57 -21.94
C TYR A 284 -3.89 -0.99 -23.18
N LYS A 285 -3.21 -1.07 -24.32
CA LYS A 285 -3.75 -0.75 -25.64
C LYS A 285 -4.01 -2.04 -26.39
N VAL A 286 -5.29 -2.27 -26.69
CA VAL A 286 -5.77 -3.41 -27.46
C VAL A 286 -6.04 -2.92 -28.88
N PHE A 287 -5.41 -3.54 -29.86
CA PHE A 287 -5.68 -3.32 -31.27
C PHE A 287 -6.23 -4.60 -31.85
N TRP A 288 -7.26 -4.53 -32.70
CA TRP A 288 -7.66 -5.69 -33.48
C TRP A 288 -7.88 -5.32 -34.93
N SER A 289 -7.43 -6.18 -35.83
CA SER A 289 -7.55 -5.99 -37.27
C SER A 289 -8.12 -7.22 -37.93
N TRP A 290 -8.90 -7.01 -38.98
CA TRP A 290 -9.48 -8.06 -39.82
C TRP A 290 -9.43 -7.66 -41.28
N THR A 291 -9.39 -8.66 -42.16
CA THR A 291 -9.44 -8.48 -43.60
C THR A 291 -10.90 -8.54 -44.06
N VAL A 292 -11.30 -7.55 -44.86
CA VAL A 292 -12.61 -7.57 -45.53
C VAL A 292 -12.39 -7.92 -47.00
N SER A 293 -13.03 -9.00 -47.46
CA SER A 293 -13.13 -9.31 -48.88
C SER A 293 -14.02 -8.26 -49.56
N SER A 294 -13.43 -7.47 -50.45
CA SER A 294 -14.11 -6.51 -51.32
C SER A 294 -14.01 -7.03 -52.76
N LYS A 295 -14.89 -6.60 -53.66
CA LYS A 295 -14.82 -6.90 -55.12
C LYS A 295 -13.57 -6.31 -55.81
N SER A 296 -12.61 -5.78 -55.06
CA SER A 296 -11.36 -5.18 -55.54
C SER A 296 -10.18 -6.10 -55.24
N LEU A 297 -9.23 -6.18 -56.17
CA LEU A 297 -8.02 -7.03 -56.14
C LEU A 297 -7.08 -6.81 -54.94
N VAL A 298 -7.32 -5.79 -54.09
CA VAL A 298 -6.52 -5.50 -52.89
C VAL A 298 -7.34 -5.69 -51.61
N PRO A 299 -6.97 -6.65 -50.73
CA PRO A 299 -7.64 -6.87 -49.45
C PRO A 299 -7.56 -5.63 -48.54
N THR A 300 -8.69 -5.04 -48.18
CA THR A 300 -8.73 -3.91 -47.24
C THR A 300 -8.65 -4.40 -45.80
N LYS A 301 -7.57 -4.05 -45.08
CA LYS A 301 -7.43 -4.33 -43.63
C LYS A 301 -8.14 -3.25 -42.82
N LYS A 302 -9.22 -3.62 -42.12
CA LYS A 302 -9.86 -2.75 -41.11
C LYS A 302 -9.17 -2.94 -39.76
N LYS A 303 -9.03 -1.86 -38.99
CA LYS A 303 -8.40 -1.87 -37.66
C LYS A 303 -9.25 -1.08 -36.66
N ARG A 304 -9.40 -1.60 -35.44
CA ARG A 304 -10.00 -0.93 -34.29
C ARG A 304 -9.04 -0.94 -33.11
N ARG A 305 -9.30 -0.07 -32.13
CA ARG A 305 -8.52 0.04 -30.90
C ARG A 305 -9.42 0.26 -29.69
N LYS A 306 -9.01 -0.25 -28.53
CA LYS A 306 -9.62 -0.03 -27.22
C LYS A 306 -8.50 0.14 -26.19
N THR A 307 -8.74 0.97 -25.18
CA THR A 307 -7.78 1.16 -24.08
C THR A 307 -8.43 0.61 -22.82
N THR A 308 -7.70 -0.21 -22.07
CA THR A 308 -8.14 -0.75 -20.78
C THR A 308 -7.21 -0.31 -19.68
N GLU A 309 -7.72 -0.24 -18.46
CA GLU A 309 -6.94 0.11 -17.28
C GLU A 309 -5.87 -0.95 -16.96
N GLY A 310 -4.76 -0.53 -16.35
CA GLY A 310 -3.64 -1.43 -16.03
C GLY A 310 -3.95 -2.49 -14.96
N SER A 311 -4.98 -2.30 -14.13
CA SER A 311 -5.44 -3.30 -13.16
C SER A 311 -6.30 -4.41 -13.78
N ARG A 312 -6.78 -4.21 -15.02
CA ARG A 312 -7.62 -5.19 -15.70
C ARG A 312 -6.77 -6.23 -16.44
N ASN A 313 -7.22 -7.48 -16.38
CA ASN A 313 -6.64 -8.62 -17.09
C ASN A 313 -7.54 -9.11 -18.25
N SER A 314 -8.62 -8.40 -18.54
CA SER A 314 -9.59 -8.79 -19.57
C SER A 314 -10.18 -7.59 -20.33
N VAL A 315 -10.58 -7.83 -21.58
CA VAL A 315 -11.27 -6.86 -22.42
C VAL A 315 -12.34 -7.54 -23.29
N LEU A 316 -13.49 -6.89 -23.41
CA LEU A 316 -14.53 -7.28 -24.37
C LEU A 316 -14.27 -6.61 -25.72
N LEU A 317 -14.24 -7.41 -26.79
CA LEU A 317 -14.17 -6.98 -28.18
C LEU A 317 -15.56 -7.08 -28.80
N ASP A 318 -16.22 -5.94 -28.93
CA ASP A 318 -17.60 -5.80 -29.35
C ASP A 318 -17.74 -5.47 -30.85
N ARG A 319 -18.89 -5.89 -31.42
CA ARG A 319 -19.26 -5.71 -32.85
C ARG A 319 -18.26 -6.36 -33.81
N LEU A 320 -17.86 -7.61 -33.56
CA LEU A 320 -17.08 -8.43 -34.49
C LEU A 320 -18.03 -9.09 -35.51
N GLN A 321 -17.55 -9.29 -36.73
CA GLN A 321 -18.28 -9.98 -37.79
C GLN A 321 -18.03 -11.48 -37.65
N PRO A 322 -19.08 -12.31 -37.74
CA PRO A 322 -18.92 -13.76 -37.76
C PRO A 322 -18.10 -14.21 -38.98
N ASP A 323 -17.40 -15.33 -38.83
CA ASP A 323 -16.60 -16.02 -39.85
C ASP A 323 -15.45 -15.17 -40.45
N CYS A 324 -15.07 -14.10 -39.76
CA CYS A 324 -13.91 -13.27 -40.11
C CYS A 324 -12.70 -13.58 -39.22
N GLY A 325 -11.51 -13.61 -39.82
CA GLY A 325 -10.23 -13.73 -39.10
C GLY A 325 -9.80 -12.40 -38.48
N TYR A 326 -9.53 -12.42 -37.17
CA TYR A 326 -9.09 -11.29 -36.37
C TYR A 326 -7.68 -11.50 -35.82
N THR A 327 -6.83 -10.50 -35.96
CA THR A 327 -5.55 -10.39 -35.25
C THR A 327 -5.70 -9.36 -34.14
N VAL A 328 -5.51 -9.76 -32.88
CA VAL A 328 -5.47 -8.88 -31.71
C VAL A 328 -4.03 -8.63 -31.32
N GLU A 329 -3.61 -7.37 -31.16
CA GLU A 329 -2.35 -6.97 -30.56
C GLU A 329 -2.62 -6.26 -29.22
N LEU A 330 -2.02 -6.72 -28.13
CA LEU A 330 -2.09 -6.10 -26.81
C LEU A 330 -0.73 -5.48 -26.45
N GLN A 331 -0.74 -4.23 -25.99
CA GLN A 331 0.47 -3.50 -25.60
C GLN A 331 0.31 -2.85 -24.22
N ALA A 332 1.23 -3.14 -23.29
CA ALA A 332 1.30 -2.51 -21.97
C ALA A 332 1.97 -1.13 -22.04
N ILE A 333 1.46 -0.16 -21.27
CA ILE A 333 2.01 1.20 -21.19
C ILE A 333 2.19 1.60 -19.72
N ALA A 334 3.38 2.09 -19.37
CA ALA A 334 3.68 2.71 -18.08
C ALA A 334 4.26 4.12 -18.26
N TYR A 335 4.27 4.89 -17.17
CA TYR A 335 4.83 6.24 -17.14
C TYR A 335 5.94 6.32 -16.10
N TRP A 336 7.07 6.91 -16.51
CA TRP A 336 8.20 7.24 -15.66
C TRP A 336 8.44 8.74 -15.71
N GLY A 337 7.95 9.49 -14.72
CA GLY A 337 7.89 10.94 -14.80
C GLY A 337 7.10 11.39 -16.04
N GLN A 338 7.77 12.04 -16.98
CA GLN A 338 7.20 12.48 -18.27
C GLN A 338 7.39 11.45 -19.40
N THR A 339 8.22 10.43 -19.18
CA THR A 339 8.58 9.45 -20.22
C THR A 339 7.55 8.34 -20.28
N ARG A 340 6.97 8.16 -21.47
CA ARG A 340 6.03 7.07 -21.74
C ARG A 340 6.77 5.82 -22.19
N LEU A 341 6.79 4.80 -21.34
CA LEU A 341 7.37 3.50 -21.66
C LEU A 341 6.35 2.59 -22.34
N LYS A 342 6.73 2.00 -23.47
CA LYS A 342 5.87 1.12 -24.28
C LYS A 342 6.42 -0.30 -24.23
N GLY A 343 5.66 -1.23 -23.67
CA GLY A 343 6.00 -2.63 -23.68
C GLY A 343 5.96 -3.24 -25.08
N ALA A 344 6.54 -4.44 -25.21
CA ALA A 344 6.38 -5.25 -26.41
C ALA A 344 4.91 -5.67 -26.60
N LYS A 345 4.53 -5.95 -27.85
CA LYS A 345 3.16 -6.35 -28.20
C LYS A 345 2.99 -7.86 -28.11
N ALA A 346 1.96 -8.31 -27.42
CA ALA A 346 1.48 -9.70 -27.51
C ALA A 346 0.43 -9.79 -28.63
N SER A 347 0.44 -10.86 -29.44
CA SER A 347 -0.50 -11.03 -30.55
C SER A 347 -1.26 -12.35 -30.47
N LEU A 348 -2.57 -12.32 -30.72
CA LEU A 348 -3.45 -13.49 -30.82
C LEU A 348 -4.23 -13.45 -32.13
N HIS A 349 -4.33 -14.59 -32.80
CA HIS A 349 -5.12 -14.75 -34.02
C HIS A 349 -6.30 -15.66 -33.73
N PHE A 350 -7.51 -15.25 -34.11
CA PHE A 350 -8.71 -16.07 -33.95
C PHE A 350 -9.76 -15.78 -35.02
N THR A 351 -10.66 -16.73 -35.23
CA THR A 351 -11.83 -16.57 -36.12
C THR A 351 -13.08 -16.46 -35.25
N ALA A 352 -13.92 -15.47 -35.51
CA ALA A 352 -15.18 -15.30 -34.76
C ALA A 352 -16.21 -16.32 -35.24
N ALA A 353 -16.39 -17.44 -34.53
CA ALA A 353 -17.32 -18.49 -34.95
C ALA A 353 -18.80 -18.07 -34.83
N ARG A 354 -19.63 -18.48 -35.79
CA ARG A 354 -21.09 -18.48 -35.68
C ARG A 354 -21.51 -19.64 -34.76
N ALA A 355 -22.47 -19.43 -33.86
CA ALA A 355 -22.94 -20.50 -32.98
C ALA A 355 -23.72 -21.53 -33.80
N ALA A 356 -23.06 -22.59 -34.21
CA ALA A 356 -23.68 -23.89 -34.39
C ALA A 356 -23.45 -24.67 -33.08
N GLY A 357 -24.51 -25.30 -32.57
CA GLY A 357 -24.46 -26.08 -31.34
C GLY A 357 -23.33 -27.12 -31.35
N HIS A 358 -22.78 -27.35 -30.15
CA HIS A 358 -21.94 -28.47 -29.74
C HIS A 358 -21.35 -29.37 -30.86
N LYS A 359 -20.02 -29.35 -31.01
CA LYS A 359 -19.19 -30.56 -30.86
C LYS A 359 -17.71 -30.20 -30.82
N GLU A 360 -17.02 -30.83 -29.88
CA GLU A 360 -15.57 -30.93 -29.80
C GLU A 360 -14.99 -31.42 -31.13
N GLN A 361 -13.84 -30.86 -31.56
CA GLN A 361 -12.78 -31.68 -32.14
C GLN A 361 -11.41 -30.97 -32.14
N LEU A 362 -10.57 -31.54 -31.27
CA LEU A 362 -9.14 -31.81 -31.38
C LEU A 362 -8.52 -31.70 -32.79
N GLY A 363 -7.39 -30.98 -32.90
CA GLY A 363 -6.24 -31.47 -33.68
C GLY A 363 -5.60 -30.57 -34.75
N LYS A 364 -4.35 -30.16 -34.44
CA LYS A 364 -3.13 -30.23 -35.27
C LYS A 364 -2.81 -29.16 -36.35
N THR A 365 -1.76 -28.39 -35.99
CA THR A 365 -0.51 -28.08 -36.71
C THR A 365 -0.52 -27.60 -38.16
N GLY A 366 0.14 -26.46 -38.39
CA GLY A 366 0.75 -26.11 -39.68
C GLY A 366 1.57 -24.82 -39.60
N LYS A 367 2.89 -24.95 -39.55
CA LYS A 367 3.86 -23.84 -39.65
C LYS A 367 3.92 -23.34 -41.10
N SER A 368 3.98 -22.02 -41.30
CA SER A 368 4.83 -21.43 -42.35
C SER A 368 5.13 -19.97 -42.03
N VAL A 369 6.42 -19.65 -42.06
CA VAL A 369 7.02 -18.32 -41.92
C VAL A 369 7.31 -17.82 -43.32
N THR A 370 6.94 -16.58 -43.65
CA THR A 370 7.68 -15.84 -44.69
C THR A 370 7.78 -14.37 -44.32
N HIS A 371 9.02 -13.89 -44.35
CA HIS A 371 9.51 -12.57 -43.99
C HIS A 371 9.44 -11.65 -45.21
N VAL A 372 8.84 -10.45 -45.10
CA VAL A 372 9.10 -9.33 -46.04
C VAL A 372 9.12 -8.01 -45.26
N GLN A 373 10.19 -7.26 -45.48
CA GLN A 373 10.51 -5.93 -44.94
C GLN A 373 9.49 -4.83 -45.30
N PRO A 374 9.49 -3.70 -44.56
CA PRO A 374 8.46 -2.67 -44.65
C PRO A 374 8.75 -1.62 -45.73
N PRO A 375 7.74 -1.10 -46.46
CA PRO A 375 7.86 0.18 -47.15
C PRO A 375 7.22 1.32 -46.35
N PHE A 376 8.06 2.33 -46.13
CA PHE A 376 7.78 3.76 -46.12
C PHE A 376 6.58 4.31 -45.35
N GLN A 377 6.95 5.04 -44.29
CA GLN A 377 6.15 5.99 -43.54
C GLN A 377 5.50 7.04 -44.47
N ARG A 378 4.16 7.03 -44.55
CA ARG A 378 3.42 8.25 -44.88
C ARG A 378 3.12 9.00 -43.58
N ARG A 379 3.79 10.16 -43.43
CA ARG A 379 3.48 11.19 -42.44
C ARG A 379 1.97 11.49 -42.49
N ARG A 380 1.30 11.42 -41.34
CA ARG A 380 -0.05 11.98 -41.14
C ARG A 380 0.06 13.32 -40.40
N PRO A 381 -0.89 14.25 -40.60
CA PRO A 381 -0.73 15.66 -40.26
C PRO A 381 -0.59 15.86 -38.75
N THR A 382 0.35 16.70 -38.34
CA THR A 382 0.52 17.21 -36.99
C THR A 382 -0.76 17.91 -36.54
N ARG A 383 -1.38 17.44 -35.46
CA ARG A 383 -2.44 18.20 -34.78
C ARG A 383 -1.80 19.39 -34.08
N LEU A 384 -2.28 20.60 -34.33
CA LEU A 384 -1.72 21.84 -33.77
C LEU A 384 -2.11 22.09 -32.31
N LEU A 385 -3.18 21.45 -31.82
CA LEU A 385 -3.76 21.66 -30.49
C LEU A 385 -3.99 20.32 -29.77
N GLU A 386 -3.45 20.18 -28.57
CA GLU A 386 -3.49 18.94 -27.76
C GLU A 386 -3.94 19.23 -26.31
N ILE A 387 -4.63 18.27 -25.69
CA ILE A 387 -5.28 18.42 -24.38
C ILE A 387 -4.72 17.36 -23.42
N GLY A 388 -4.34 17.79 -22.21
CA GLY A 388 -3.84 16.94 -21.13
C GLY A 388 -4.95 16.14 -20.45
N ALA A 389 -4.56 15.15 -19.65
CA ALA A 389 -5.53 14.41 -18.84
C ALA A 389 -6.12 15.32 -17.73
N PRO A 390 -7.44 15.29 -17.49
CA PRO A 390 -8.04 16.00 -16.36
C PRO A 390 -7.48 15.50 -15.03
N PHE A 391 -7.07 16.41 -14.16
CA PHE A 391 -6.54 16.11 -12.84
C PHE A 391 -7.30 16.93 -11.79
N TYR A 392 -7.44 16.37 -10.59
CA TYR A 392 -8.16 17.02 -9.49
C TYR A 392 -7.14 17.50 -8.46
N GLN A 393 -7.05 18.81 -8.26
CA GLN A 393 -6.10 19.45 -7.37
C GLN A 393 -6.76 20.69 -6.75
N ASP A 394 -6.51 20.94 -5.46
CA ASP A 394 -7.08 22.08 -4.72
C ASP A 394 -8.62 22.16 -4.76
N ASN A 395 -9.26 20.99 -4.72
CA ASN A 395 -10.71 20.84 -4.75
C ASN A 395 -11.39 21.30 -6.06
N GLN A 396 -10.63 21.39 -7.15
CA GLN A 396 -11.14 21.74 -8.47
C GLN A 396 -10.63 20.76 -9.53
N LEU A 397 -11.45 20.50 -10.56
CA LEU A 397 -11.03 19.71 -11.72
C LEU A 397 -10.38 20.63 -12.74
N GLN A 398 -9.14 20.30 -13.11
CA GLN A 398 -8.31 21.11 -13.98
C GLN A 398 -7.84 20.32 -15.21
N VAL A 399 -7.67 21.00 -16.34
CA VAL A 399 -7.14 20.41 -17.58
C VAL A 399 -6.13 21.36 -18.22
N LYS A 400 -4.95 20.85 -18.54
CA LYS A 400 -3.91 21.61 -19.26
C LYS A 400 -4.06 21.47 -20.76
N VAL A 401 -4.19 22.58 -21.49
CA VAL A 401 -4.29 22.62 -22.97
C VAL A 401 -3.00 23.21 -23.53
N TYR A 402 -2.48 22.65 -24.62
CA TYR A 402 -1.23 23.05 -25.25
C TYR A 402 -1.36 23.13 -26.77
N TRP A 403 -0.62 24.05 -27.40
CA TRP A 403 -0.64 24.24 -28.85
C TRP A 403 0.74 24.58 -29.43
N LYS A 404 0.90 24.37 -30.74
CA LYS A 404 2.13 24.74 -31.44
C LYS A 404 2.18 26.27 -31.60
N LYS A 405 3.27 26.91 -31.13
CA LYS A 405 3.49 28.35 -31.30
C LYS A 405 3.58 28.68 -32.80
N THR A 406 2.88 29.71 -33.24
CA THR A 406 2.80 30.13 -34.64
C THR A 406 4.13 30.77 -35.05
N GLU A 407 4.65 30.47 -36.24
CA GLU A 407 5.94 31.00 -36.74
C GLU A 407 5.86 32.48 -37.15
N ASP A 408 4.69 33.12 -37.01
CA ASP A 408 4.47 34.53 -37.32
C ASP A 408 4.97 35.47 -36.19
N PRO A 409 5.89 36.41 -36.46
CA PRO A 409 6.44 37.32 -35.44
C PRO A 409 5.47 38.37 -34.90
N GLY A 410 4.25 38.48 -35.46
CA GLY A 410 3.23 39.46 -35.05
C GLY A 410 2.19 38.98 -34.03
N VAL A 411 2.25 37.73 -33.56
CA VAL A 411 1.31 37.16 -32.57
C VAL A 411 1.93 37.22 -31.18
N SER A 412 1.47 38.13 -30.32
CA SER A 412 2.03 38.32 -28.98
C SER A 412 1.24 37.62 -27.87
N ARG A 413 -0.04 37.31 -28.10
CA ARG A 413 -0.97 36.72 -27.11
C ARG A 413 -1.96 35.75 -27.75
N TYR A 414 -2.36 34.74 -26.99
CA TYR A 414 -3.40 33.78 -27.34
C TYR A 414 -4.60 33.97 -26.41
N HIS A 415 -5.78 34.15 -26.99
CA HIS A 415 -7.04 34.20 -26.27
C HIS A 415 -7.71 32.83 -26.32
N VAL A 416 -7.96 32.23 -25.16
CA VAL A 416 -8.54 30.90 -25.02
C VAL A 416 -9.89 31.01 -24.35
N GLN A 417 -10.93 30.43 -24.96
CA GLN A 417 -12.27 30.35 -24.37
C GLN A 417 -12.69 28.89 -24.23
N TRP A 418 -13.38 28.54 -23.15
CA TRP A 418 -13.91 27.20 -22.93
C TRP A 418 -15.32 27.25 -22.37
N LEU A 419 -16.19 26.38 -22.89
CA LEU A 419 -17.58 26.25 -22.44
C LEU A 419 -18.03 24.79 -22.43
N PRO A 420 -18.91 24.38 -21.50
CA PRO A 420 -19.47 23.04 -21.49
C PRO A 420 -20.58 22.93 -22.56
N GLU A 421 -20.40 22.02 -23.51
CA GLU A 421 -21.34 21.76 -24.61
C GLU A 421 -22.42 20.74 -24.20
N ALA A 422 -22.08 19.77 -23.35
CA ALA A 422 -23.04 18.80 -22.82
C ALA A 422 -22.54 18.22 -21.48
N CYS A 423 -23.39 18.22 -20.45
CA CYS A 423 -23.10 17.64 -19.14
C CYS A 423 -24.12 16.55 -18.81
N ALA A 424 -23.68 15.49 -18.12
CA ALA A 424 -24.55 14.37 -17.75
C ALA A 424 -25.63 14.72 -16.70
N GLN A 425 -25.45 15.80 -15.93
CA GLN A 425 -26.46 16.34 -15.03
C GLN A 425 -27.32 17.36 -15.78
N ASN A 426 -28.66 17.25 -15.71
CA ASN A 426 -29.60 18.22 -16.29
C ASN A 426 -29.48 19.59 -15.58
N ARG A 427 -28.49 20.39 -15.98
CA ARG A 427 -28.45 21.84 -15.75
C ARG A 427 -28.89 22.54 -17.02
N SER A 428 -30.14 22.99 -17.03
CA SER A 428 -30.78 23.77 -18.08
C SER A 428 -30.53 25.28 -17.95
N SER A 429 -29.30 25.71 -17.60
CA SER A 429 -28.89 27.12 -17.71
C SER A 429 -27.67 27.21 -18.61
N ALA A 430 -27.74 28.06 -19.64
CA ALA A 430 -26.61 28.35 -20.53
C ALA A 430 -25.36 28.66 -19.68
N ALA A 431 -24.39 27.75 -19.66
CA ALA A 431 -23.18 27.93 -18.87
C ALA A 431 -22.34 29.05 -19.49
N GLU A 432 -21.92 30.01 -18.67
CA GLU A 432 -21.07 31.12 -19.10
C GLU A 432 -19.75 30.61 -19.69
N ALA A 433 -19.34 31.19 -20.81
CA ALA A 433 -18.08 30.85 -21.47
C ALA A 433 -16.91 31.47 -20.71
N SER A 434 -16.16 30.66 -19.98
CA SER A 434 -14.93 31.07 -19.32
C SER A 434 -13.86 31.41 -20.36
N SER A 435 -13.06 32.44 -20.10
CA SER A 435 -11.99 32.87 -21.00
C SER A 435 -10.72 33.23 -20.25
N GLY A 436 -9.57 33.07 -20.91
CA GLY A 436 -8.25 33.36 -20.38
C GLY A 436 -7.30 33.79 -21.49
N ILE A 437 -6.33 34.64 -21.16
CA ILE A 437 -5.31 35.12 -22.10
C ILE A 437 -3.96 34.63 -21.61
N THR A 438 -3.18 34.04 -22.51
CA THR A 438 -1.81 33.59 -22.20
C THR A 438 -0.82 34.01 -23.28
N GLN A 439 0.43 34.22 -22.88
CA GLN A 439 1.57 34.43 -23.78
C GLN A 439 2.32 33.11 -24.04
N ASP A 440 2.09 32.11 -23.19
CA ASP A 440 2.67 30.78 -23.30
C ASP A 440 1.92 29.93 -24.32
N ASN A 441 2.55 28.85 -24.77
CA ASN A 441 1.95 27.88 -25.68
C ASN A 441 1.04 26.86 -24.95
N TYR A 442 0.61 27.18 -23.73
CA TYR A 442 -0.30 26.37 -22.92
C TYR A 442 -1.12 27.24 -21.94
N ILE A 443 -2.25 26.70 -21.48
CA ILE A 443 -3.06 27.26 -20.39
C ILE A 443 -3.65 26.13 -19.54
N ILE A 444 -3.88 26.39 -18.25
CA ILE A 444 -4.59 25.46 -17.35
C ILE A 444 -6.02 25.97 -17.22
N LEU A 445 -6.98 25.15 -17.66
CA LEU A 445 -8.40 25.41 -17.50
C LEU A 445 -8.81 24.96 -16.09
N GLN A 446 -9.35 25.87 -15.30
CA GLN A 446 -9.81 25.65 -13.94
C GLN A 446 -11.36 25.63 -13.88
N ASP A 447 -11.93 25.25 -12.74
CA ASP A 447 -13.38 25.21 -12.49
C ASP A 447 -14.19 24.33 -13.47
N LEU A 448 -13.64 23.19 -13.88
CA LEU A 448 -14.34 22.27 -14.77
C LEU A 448 -15.31 21.37 -13.99
N SER A 449 -16.49 21.15 -14.55
CA SER A 449 -17.50 20.23 -14.01
C SER A 449 -17.19 18.78 -14.40
N PHE A 450 -17.56 17.82 -13.54
CA PHE A 450 -17.42 16.39 -13.83
C PHE A 450 -18.44 15.90 -14.87
N SER A 451 -18.10 14.85 -15.61
CA SER A 451 -18.98 14.24 -16.63
C SER A 451 -19.50 15.23 -17.68
N CYS A 452 -18.68 16.20 -18.08
CA CYS A 452 -19.03 17.25 -19.02
C CYS A 452 -18.10 17.24 -20.24
N LYS A 453 -18.67 17.46 -21.42
CA LYS A 453 -17.95 17.70 -22.66
C LYS A 453 -17.73 19.20 -22.81
N TYR A 454 -16.47 19.62 -22.86
CA TYR A 454 -16.06 21.01 -23.03
C TYR A 454 -15.57 21.26 -24.44
N LYS A 455 -15.95 22.41 -25.00
CA LYS A 455 -15.42 22.99 -26.24
C LYS A 455 -14.41 24.07 -25.88
N VAL A 456 -13.18 23.97 -26.38
CA VAL A 456 -12.11 24.94 -26.18
C VAL A 456 -11.74 25.58 -27.51
N THR A 457 -11.73 26.91 -27.57
CA THR A 457 -11.33 27.70 -28.73
C THR A 457 -10.08 28.50 -28.40
N VAL A 458 -9.02 28.33 -29.18
CA VAL A 458 -7.77 29.09 -29.05
C VAL A 458 -7.63 30.02 -30.25
N GLN A 459 -7.54 31.32 -29.98
CA GLN A 459 -7.45 32.35 -30.99
C GLN A 459 -6.14 33.16 -30.83
N PRO A 460 -5.25 33.15 -31.84
CA PRO A 460 -4.09 34.03 -31.83
C PRO A 460 -4.53 35.48 -32.10
N THR A 461 -4.04 36.41 -31.29
CA THR A 461 -4.33 37.85 -31.40
C THR A 461 -3.14 38.63 -31.98
N ARG A 462 -3.41 39.48 -32.98
CA ARG A 462 -2.47 40.48 -33.55
C ARG A 462 -2.97 41.90 -33.26
N PRO A 463 -2.10 42.93 -33.27
CA PRO A 463 -2.50 44.32 -33.05
C PRO A 463 -3.53 44.88 -34.04
N ALA A 464 -3.57 44.37 -35.28
CA ALA A 464 -4.41 44.89 -36.37
C ALA A 464 -5.37 43.86 -37.01
N GLY A 465 -5.84 42.86 -36.25
CA GLY A 465 -6.88 41.92 -36.72
C GLY A 465 -6.84 40.54 -36.06
N ARG A 466 -8.00 39.89 -35.96
CA ARG A 466 -8.17 38.56 -35.33
C ARG A 466 -7.90 37.43 -36.34
N LEU A 467 -7.04 36.47 -35.99
CA LEU A 467 -6.74 35.28 -36.80
C LEU A 467 -7.75 34.14 -36.59
N LYS A 468 -7.71 33.12 -37.47
CA LYS A 468 -8.58 31.93 -37.44
C LYS A 468 -8.41 31.17 -36.11
N ALA A 469 -9.53 30.91 -35.43
CA ALA A 469 -9.54 30.20 -34.15
C ALA A 469 -9.49 28.67 -34.36
N GLU A 470 -8.65 27.98 -33.58
CA GLU A 470 -8.63 26.52 -33.53
C GLU A 470 -9.55 26.02 -32.41
N THR A 471 -10.33 24.98 -32.68
CA THR A 471 -11.31 24.43 -31.73
C THR A 471 -11.03 22.96 -31.45
N VAL A 472 -11.12 22.56 -30.18
CA VAL A 472 -10.99 21.17 -29.76
C VAL A 472 -12.04 20.83 -28.69
N PHE A 473 -12.35 19.55 -28.53
CA PHE A 473 -13.30 19.07 -27.52
C PHE A 473 -12.63 18.06 -26.59
N PHE A 474 -12.94 18.11 -25.30
CA PHE A 474 -12.58 17.07 -24.33
C PHE A 474 -13.74 16.74 -23.40
N THR A 475 -13.65 15.59 -22.73
CA THR A 475 -14.66 15.15 -21.76
C THR A 475 -14.00 14.96 -20.40
N THR A 476 -14.60 15.51 -19.37
CA THR A 476 -14.18 15.31 -17.98
C THR A 476 -14.71 13.99 -17.44
N PRO A 477 -13.93 13.26 -16.61
CA PRO A 477 -14.34 11.97 -16.06
C PRO A 477 -15.49 12.12 -15.05
N PRO A 478 -16.24 11.03 -14.77
CA PRO A 478 -17.19 11.00 -13.66
C PRO A 478 -16.44 10.95 -12.34
N CYS A 479 -16.96 11.61 -11.31
CA CYS A 479 -16.27 11.72 -10.03
C CYS A 479 -16.09 10.36 -9.30
N SER A 480 -16.95 9.38 -9.57
CA SER A 480 -16.80 7.99 -9.12
C SER A 480 -15.52 7.30 -9.64
N ALA A 481 -14.98 7.71 -10.78
CA ALA A 481 -13.74 7.16 -11.32
C ALA A 481 -12.50 7.53 -10.49
N LEU A 482 -12.60 8.54 -9.61
CA LEU A 482 -11.53 8.94 -8.69
C LEU A 482 -11.56 8.19 -7.35
N LYS A 483 -12.68 7.53 -7.00
CA LYS A 483 -12.79 6.70 -5.78
C LYS A 483 -11.98 5.40 -5.86
N GLY A 484 -11.66 4.91 -7.06
CA GLY A 484 -10.96 3.64 -7.27
C GLY A 484 -9.43 3.67 -7.13
N LYS A 485 -8.81 4.83 -6.84
CA LYS A 485 -7.34 5.01 -6.84
C LYS A 485 -6.76 5.76 -5.65
N SER A 486 -7.52 5.97 -4.58
CA SER A 486 -7.09 6.73 -3.39
C SER A 486 -7.51 6.01 -2.10
N HIS A 487 -6.61 5.96 -1.13
CA HIS A 487 -6.86 5.44 0.22
C HIS A 487 -7.65 6.42 1.13
N LYS A 488 -8.06 7.60 0.61
CA LYS A 488 -9.03 8.52 1.23
C LYS A 488 -10.22 8.80 0.30
N PRO A 489 -11.46 8.76 0.79
CA PRO A 489 -12.65 8.97 -0.03
C PRO A 489 -12.76 10.43 -0.49
N VAL A 490 -12.78 10.65 -1.81
CA VAL A 490 -13.07 11.95 -2.42
C VAL A 490 -14.60 12.11 -2.54
N SER A 491 -15.14 13.21 -2.01
CA SER A 491 -16.57 13.53 -2.04
C SER A 491 -16.93 14.26 -3.33
N CYS A 492 -17.90 13.72 -4.07
CA CYS A 492 -18.32 14.15 -5.39
C CYS A 492 -19.68 14.89 -5.32
N PRO A 493 -19.88 16.03 -6.01
CA PRO A 493 -21.17 16.68 -6.08
C PRO A 493 -22.07 16.02 -7.15
N GLY A 494 -23.21 15.49 -6.72
CA GLY A 494 -24.38 15.21 -7.56
C GLY A 494 -24.54 13.77 -8.09
N GLU A 495 -24.86 12.84 -7.19
CA GLU A 495 -26.00 11.95 -7.43
C GLU A 495 -27.08 12.24 -6.36
N PRO A 496 -28.35 12.41 -6.74
CA PRO A 496 -29.50 12.33 -5.85
C PRO A 496 -30.00 10.87 -5.80
N GLY A 497 -30.19 10.17 -4.69
CA GLY A 497 -29.88 10.41 -3.30
C GLY A 497 -30.33 9.16 -2.54
N HIS A 498 -29.39 8.35 -2.04
CA HIS A 498 -29.62 7.83 -0.70
C HIS A 498 -29.15 8.95 0.20
N VAL A 499 -30.13 9.77 0.60
CA VAL A 499 -29.97 10.74 1.65
C VAL A 499 -29.60 9.92 2.89
N THR A 500 -28.30 9.71 3.16
CA THR A 500 -27.88 9.83 4.53
C THR A 500 -28.05 11.29 4.83
N ALA A 501 -29.27 11.62 5.28
CA ALA A 501 -29.62 12.92 5.76
C ALA A 501 -28.44 13.33 6.63
N LYS A 502 -27.76 14.42 6.27
CA LYS A 502 -26.84 15.04 7.23
C LYS A 502 -27.64 15.10 8.50
N VAL A 503 -27.18 14.37 9.51
CA VAL A 503 -27.84 14.29 10.80
C VAL A 503 -27.72 15.69 11.35
N LEU A 504 -28.72 16.53 11.07
CA LEU A 504 -28.82 17.91 11.53
C LEU A 504 -29.09 17.94 13.03
N ALA A 505 -29.40 16.77 13.60
CA ALA A 505 -29.56 16.55 15.01
C ALA A 505 -28.20 16.72 15.71
N LYS A 506 -28.04 17.88 16.35
CA LYS A 506 -26.85 18.26 17.11
C LYS A 506 -27.21 18.31 18.61
N PRO A 507 -26.35 17.81 19.50
CA PRO A 507 -26.51 18.03 20.94
C PRO A 507 -26.25 19.50 21.26
N GLU A 508 -27.18 20.15 21.94
CA GLU A 508 -27.07 21.53 22.42
C GLU A 508 -27.18 21.58 23.94
N ASN A 509 -26.81 22.71 24.53
CA ASN A 509 -26.86 22.92 25.99
C ASN A 509 -26.08 21.88 26.80
N LEU A 510 -24.84 21.58 26.41
CA LEU A 510 -23.93 20.79 27.23
C LEU A 510 -23.73 21.51 28.58
N SER A 511 -24.08 20.83 29.66
CA SER A 511 -23.92 21.28 31.03
C SER A 511 -23.18 20.22 31.83
N ALA A 512 -22.39 20.65 32.80
CA ALA A 512 -21.66 19.79 33.71
C ALA A 512 -22.03 20.17 35.14
N SER A 513 -22.44 19.21 35.94
CA SER A 513 -22.51 19.35 37.40
C SER A 513 -21.48 18.42 38.03
N PHE A 514 -20.88 18.84 39.13
CA PHE A 514 -19.85 18.08 39.81
C PHE A 514 -20.36 17.71 41.20
N VAL A 515 -20.32 16.41 41.50
CA VAL A 515 -20.62 15.88 42.83
C VAL A 515 -19.30 15.43 43.44
N VAL A 516 -19.00 15.97 44.61
CA VAL A 516 -17.81 15.61 45.38
C VAL A 516 -18.25 14.73 46.55
N GLN A 517 -17.78 13.48 46.56
CA GLN A 517 -17.98 12.54 47.67
C GLN A 517 -16.64 11.88 47.99
N ASP A 518 -16.23 11.88 49.26
CA ASP A 518 -15.00 11.24 49.75
C ASP A 518 -13.74 11.49 48.89
N ALA A 519 -13.47 12.77 48.56
CA ALA A 519 -12.35 13.22 47.73
C ALA A 519 -12.38 12.73 46.26
N ASN A 520 -13.52 12.21 45.79
CA ASN A 520 -13.72 11.80 44.41
C ASN A 520 -14.67 12.76 43.70
N ILE A 521 -14.22 13.33 42.58
CA ILE A 521 -15.05 14.22 41.76
C ILE A 521 -15.72 13.41 40.66
N THR A 522 -17.04 13.30 40.75
CA THR A 522 -17.86 12.74 39.68
C THR A 522 -18.52 13.87 38.91
N ALA A 523 -18.20 14.00 37.62
CA ALA A 523 -18.91 14.93 36.74
C ALA A 523 -20.12 14.25 36.12
N HIS A 524 -21.26 14.91 36.22
CA HIS A 524 -22.47 14.57 35.47
C HIS A 524 -22.60 15.54 34.31
N PHE A 525 -22.26 15.05 33.12
CA PHE A 525 -22.45 15.80 31.88
C PHE A 525 -23.85 15.53 31.36
N SER A 526 -24.62 16.57 31.06
CA SER A 526 -25.94 16.44 30.43
C SER A 526 -26.08 17.38 29.24
N TRP A 527 -26.86 16.95 28.24
CA TRP A 527 -27.11 17.72 27.03
C TRP A 527 -28.55 17.52 26.56
N LYS A 528 -29.03 18.44 25.72
CA LYS A 528 -30.34 18.36 25.07
C LYS A 528 -30.14 18.26 23.57
N MET A 529 -31.18 17.88 22.83
CA MET A 529 -31.12 17.82 21.37
C MET A 529 -31.83 19.02 20.75
N ALA A 530 -31.20 19.62 19.74
CA ALA A 530 -31.88 20.58 18.87
C ALA A 530 -32.92 19.82 18.03
N LYS A 531 -34.22 20.14 18.17
CA LYS A 531 -35.26 19.53 17.34
C LYS A 531 -35.13 20.05 15.90
N ALA A 532 -34.58 19.22 15.02
CA ALA A 532 -34.68 19.40 13.56
C ALA A 532 -34.83 18.02 12.90
N ASN A 533 -35.94 17.85 12.18
CA ASN A 533 -36.44 16.67 11.46
C ASN A 533 -35.47 15.47 11.36
N LEU A 534 -35.66 14.50 12.25
CA LEU A 534 -35.01 13.19 12.21
C LEU A 534 -35.66 12.33 11.12
N TYR A 535 -35.18 12.44 9.88
CA TYR A 535 -35.54 11.52 8.80
C TYR A 535 -34.86 10.13 8.95
N GLN A 536 -33.97 9.95 9.95
CA GLN A 536 -33.26 8.71 10.23
C GLN A 536 -33.27 8.40 11.75
N PRO A 537 -33.41 7.12 12.16
CA PRO A 537 -33.46 6.75 13.57
C PRO A 537 -32.09 6.92 14.23
N MET A 538 -32.10 7.55 15.40
CA MET A 538 -30.90 7.79 16.21
C MET A 538 -30.47 6.50 16.91
N THR A 539 -29.19 6.13 16.75
CA THR A 539 -28.64 4.89 17.30
C THR A 539 -27.90 5.10 18.62
N GLY A 540 -27.41 6.31 18.91
CA GLY A 540 -26.73 6.61 20.16
C GLY A 540 -25.94 7.92 20.18
N PHE A 541 -25.16 8.16 21.22
CA PHE A 541 -24.23 9.28 21.32
C PHE A 541 -22.80 8.77 21.50
N GLN A 542 -21.83 9.39 20.83
CA GLN A 542 -20.43 9.21 21.15
C GLN A 542 -19.96 10.40 21.98
N VAL A 543 -19.54 10.14 23.21
CA VAL A 543 -19.07 11.14 24.16
C VAL A 543 -17.59 10.94 24.41
N THR A 544 -16.79 11.96 24.14
CA THR A 544 -15.34 11.95 24.31
C THR A 544 -14.92 13.05 25.28
N TRP A 545 -14.14 12.73 26.30
CA TRP A 545 -13.59 13.72 27.23
C TRP A 545 -12.07 13.58 27.36
N ALA A 546 -11.41 14.72 27.53
CA ALA A 546 -9.95 14.79 27.54
C ALA A 546 -9.45 15.94 28.42
N GLU A 547 -8.34 15.72 29.12
CA GLU A 547 -7.66 16.74 29.93
C GLU A 547 -6.89 17.72 29.02
N VAL A 548 -7.05 19.02 29.24
CA VAL A 548 -6.38 20.07 28.44
C VAL A 548 -5.21 20.63 29.25
N THR A 549 -3.98 20.33 28.83
CA THR A 549 -2.76 20.88 29.44
C THR A 549 -2.45 22.27 28.88
N THR A 550 -2.17 23.25 29.74
CA THR A 550 -1.96 24.67 29.38
C THR A 550 -0.50 25.06 29.11
N GLU A 551 0.46 24.13 29.16
CA GLU A 551 1.87 24.46 28.87
C GLU A 551 2.18 24.41 27.36
N SER A 552 2.38 25.60 26.77
CA SER A 552 2.91 25.77 25.41
C SER A 552 4.42 25.50 25.38
N ARG A 553 4.86 24.35 24.84
CA ARG A 553 6.27 24.17 24.45
C ARG A 553 6.50 24.67 23.01
N GLN A 554 7.52 25.49 22.83
CA GLN A 554 8.09 25.82 21.53
C GLN A 554 8.74 24.57 20.93
N ASN A 555 7.95 23.75 20.24
CA ASN A 555 8.32 22.94 19.08
C ASN A 555 7.10 22.15 18.64
N SER A 556 6.69 22.40 17.39
CA SER A 556 5.44 21.96 16.77
C SER A 556 5.33 20.43 16.64
N LEU A 557 4.71 19.79 17.63
CA LEU A 557 3.94 18.53 17.54
C LEU A 557 2.70 18.67 18.46
N PRO A 558 1.48 18.31 18.03
CA PRO A 558 0.31 18.39 18.90
C PRO A 558 0.36 17.30 19.99
N ASN A 559 0.15 17.73 21.23
CA ASN A 559 0.24 16.95 22.47
C ASN A 559 -0.54 15.63 22.39
N SER A 560 0.06 14.52 22.87
CA SER A 560 -0.66 13.29 23.19
C SER A 560 -1.53 13.51 24.43
N ILE A 561 -2.70 14.11 24.23
CA ILE A 561 -3.74 14.21 25.25
C ILE A 561 -4.42 12.84 25.32
N ILE A 562 -4.51 12.25 26.52
CA ILE A 562 -5.24 11.00 26.74
C ILE A 562 -6.74 11.29 26.60
N SER A 563 -7.28 11.15 25.38
CA SER A 563 -8.71 11.25 25.11
C SER A 563 -9.40 9.92 25.42
N ARG A 564 -10.45 9.94 26.23
CA ARG A 564 -11.31 8.77 26.47
C ARG A 564 -12.66 8.98 25.79
N SER A 565 -13.18 7.96 25.12
CA SER A 565 -14.48 8.00 24.45
C SER A 565 -15.38 6.85 24.88
N GLN A 566 -16.69 7.10 24.92
CA GLN A 566 -17.73 6.13 25.26
C GLN A 566 -18.94 6.34 24.34
N ILE A 567 -19.56 5.23 23.91
CA ILE A 567 -20.80 5.25 23.13
C ILE A 567 -21.97 4.95 24.07
N LEU A 568 -22.99 5.80 24.04
CA LEU A 568 -24.22 5.71 24.82
C LEU A 568 -25.42 5.43 23.90
N PRO A 569 -26.48 4.78 24.38
CA PRO A 569 -27.71 4.58 23.60
C PRO A 569 -28.50 5.89 23.45
N SER A 570 -29.46 5.92 22.51
CA SER A 570 -30.14 7.15 22.07
C SER A 570 -31.13 7.77 23.07
N ASP A 571 -31.47 7.04 24.13
CA ASP A 571 -32.29 7.46 25.26
C ASP A 571 -31.47 8.06 26.43
N HIS A 572 -30.14 7.98 26.38
CA HIS A 572 -29.24 8.44 27.44
C HIS A 572 -28.62 9.82 27.12
N TYR A 573 -29.16 10.87 27.76
CA TYR A 573 -28.73 12.27 27.60
C TYR A 573 -27.79 12.77 28.71
N VAL A 574 -27.36 11.86 29.59
CA VAL A 574 -26.51 12.14 30.75
C VAL A 574 -25.40 11.10 30.84
N LEU A 575 -24.17 11.55 31.12
CA LEU A 575 -23.01 10.71 31.39
C LEU A 575 -22.40 11.09 32.74
N ALA A 576 -22.25 10.10 33.64
CA ALA A 576 -21.51 10.25 34.87
C ALA A 576 -20.07 9.74 34.69
N VAL A 577 -19.08 10.62 34.90
CA VAL A 577 -17.65 10.29 34.82
C VAL A 577 -17.03 10.43 36.21
N PRO A 578 -16.72 9.31 36.91
CA PRO A 578 -16.07 9.35 38.22
C PRO A 578 -14.55 9.51 38.10
N ASN A 579 -13.88 9.86 39.21
CA ASN A 579 -12.42 9.96 39.32
C ASN A 579 -11.79 11.03 38.41
N LEU A 580 -12.45 12.17 38.24
CA LEU A 580 -11.85 13.32 37.58
C LEU A 580 -10.87 14.04 38.52
N ARG A 581 -9.78 14.56 37.95
CA ARG A 581 -8.77 15.29 38.73
C ARG A 581 -9.34 16.63 39.21
N PRO A 582 -9.05 17.07 40.45
CA PRO A 582 -9.43 18.39 40.94
C PRO A 582 -8.72 19.49 40.16
N SER A 583 -9.32 20.68 40.11
CA SER A 583 -8.72 21.90 39.55
C SER A 583 -8.09 21.72 38.16
N THR A 584 -8.76 20.93 37.30
CA THR A 584 -8.24 20.53 35.99
C THR A 584 -9.24 20.88 34.89
N LEU A 585 -8.76 21.41 33.77
CA LEU A 585 -9.58 21.74 32.62
C LEU A 585 -9.84 20.50 31.75
N TYR A 586 -11.10 20.15 31.57
CA TYR A 586 -11.52 19.05 30.70
C TYR A 586 -12.29 19.57 29.49
N ARG A 587 -12.01 19.00 28.31
CA ARG A 587 -12.76 19.20 27.06
C ARG A 587 -13.69 18.01 26.84
N LEU A 588 -14.99 18.27 26.79
CA LEU A 588 -16.03 17.30 26.46
C LEU A 588 -16.51 17.52 25.02
N GLU A 589 -16.65 16.45 24.26
CA GLU A 589 -17.11 16.41 22.88
C GLU A 589 -18.21 15.35 22.75
N VAL A 590 -19.43 15.78 22.41
CA VAL A 590 -20.60 14.90 22.26
C VAL A 590 -21.05 14.90 20.82
N GLN A 591 -21.18 13.72 20.22
CA GLN A 591 -21.58 13.52 18.84
C GLN A 591 -22.76 12.55 18.76
N VAL A 592 -23.69 12.78 17.85
CA VAL A 592 -24.86 11.90 17.63
C VAL A 592 -24.49 10.82 16.64
N LEU A 593 -24.85 9.58 16.92
CA LEU A 593 -24.70 8.46 16.02
C LEU A 593 -26.06 8.11 15.39
N THR A 594 -26.05 7.86 14.09
CA THR A 594 -27.22 7.37 13.34
C THR A 594 -26.81 6.26 12.38
N ALA A 595 -27.81 5.55 11.83
CA ALA A 595 -27.58 4.55 10.79
C ALA A 595 -26.91 5.11 9.50
N GLY A 596 -26.95 6.42 9.28
CA GLY A 596 -26.36 7.10 8.12
C GLY A 596 -24.96 7.69 8.35
N GLY A 597 -24.40 7.53 9.56
CA GLY A 597 -23.11 8.07 9.96
C GLY A 597 -23.20 8.97 11.20
N GLU A 598 -22.08 9.59 11.53
CA GLU A 598 -21.94 10.44 12.71
C GLU A 598 -22.39 11.88 12.41
N GLY A 599 -23.20 12.44 13.31
CA GLY A 599 -23.65 13.82 13.29
C GLY A 599 -22.56 14.80 13.70
N PRO A 600 -22.83 16.11 13.70
CA PRO A 600 -21.88 17.13 14.13
C PRO A 600 -21.59 17.01 15.64
N ALA A 601 -20.30 17.09 16.01
CA ALA A 601 -19.87 17.08 17.40
C ALA A 601 -20.01 18.46 18.05
N THR A 602 -20.51 18.48 19.29
CA THR A 602 -20.58 19.68 20.13
C THR A 602 -19.53 19.59 21.21
N ILE A 603 -18.68 20.61 21.29
CA ILE A 603 -17.53 20.65 22.18
C ILE A 603 -17.74 21.73 23.23
N LYS A 604 -17.45 21.43 24.49
CA LYS A 604 -17.42 22.40 25.58
C LYS A 604 -16.35 22.04 26.60
N THR A 605 -15.72 23.05 27.18
CA THR A 605 -14.70 22.88 28.23
C THR A 605 -15.26 23.21 29.61
N PHE A 606 -14.82 22.49 30.63
CA PHE A 606 -15.26 22.64 32.01
C PHE A 606 -14.09 22.51 32.97
N TRP A 607 -14.12 23.28 34.06
CA TRP A 607 -13.19 23.17 35.18
C TRP A 607 -13.80 22.31 36.29
N THR A 608 -13.03 21.35 36.79
CA THR A 608 -13.41 20.59 37.99
C THR A 608 -13.18 21.42 39.25
N PRO A 609 -14.05 21.28 40.28
CA PRO A 609 -13.90 22.01 41.54
C PRO A 609 -12.64 21.60 42.29
N ASP A 610 -12.18 22.48 43.18
CA ASP A 610 -11.04 22.21 44.06
C ASP A 610 -11.48 21.43 45.31
N LEU A 611 -10.62 20.52 45.78
CA LEU A 611 -10.88 19.71 46.98
C LEU A 611 -10.14 20.33 48.17
N THR A 612 -10.53 21.54 48.57
CA THR A 612 -10.07 22.12 49.84
C THR A 612 -11.04 21.71 50.96
N PRO A 613 -10.57 21.15 52.10
CA PRO A 613 -11.46 20.93 53.23
C PRO A 613 -11.96 22.27 53.76
N PRO A 614 -13.21 22.37 54.27
CA PRO A 614 -13.65 23.57 54.94
C PRO A 614 -12.72 23.85 56.13
N SER A 615 -12.17 25.06 56.18
CA SER A 615 -11.50 25.59 57.35
C SER A 615 -12.44 25.44 58.56
N ALA A 616 -12.00 24.71 59.57
CA ALA A 616 -12.62 24.74 60.88
C ALA A 616 -12.55 26.18 61.43
N HIS A 617 -13.70 26.82 61.54
CA HIS A 617 -13.95 27.96 62.41
C HIS A 617 -15.05 27.58 63.40
#